data_AF-A0A6G1Z796-F1
#
_entry.id   AF-A0A6G1Z796-F1
#
_cell.length_a   1.000
_cell.length_b   1.000
_cell.length_c   1.000
_cell.angle_alpha   90.00
_cell.angle_beta   90.00
_cell.angle_gamma   90.00
#
_symmetry.space_group_name_H-M   'P 1'
#
loop_
_entity.id
_entity.type
_entity.pdbx_description
1 polymer ?
#
loop_
_entity_poly.entity_id
_entity_poly.type
_entity_poly.pdbx_seq_one_letter_code
_entity_poly.pdbx_strand_id
1 'polypeptide(L)'
;MQTTTGHLNGMEVTTLPPDATVVTASDGRIADVEAIQSVVRQATERDGEIVTVEISGREADRAIDQLEKLPYYDSNSSNYRSGWYIEYQNQVVVVEYAVQD
;
A
#
# COMPACT_ATOMS: atom_id res chain seq x y z
N MET A 1 -20.92 10.38 -14.05
CA MET A 1 -20.40 9.67 -12.86
C MET A 1 -18.95 10.10 -12.75
N GLN A 2 -18.52 10.66 -11.61
CA GLN A 2 -17.10 10.96 -11.40
C GLN A 2 -16.40 9.61 -11.19
N THR A 3 -15.32 9.37 -11.92
CA THR A 3 -14.47 8.20 -11.73
C THR A 3 -13.38 8.56 -10.75
N THR A 4 -13.29 7.84 -9.63
CA THR A 4 -12.18 7.99 -8.68
C THR A 4 -10.87 7.76 -9.41
N THR A 5 -9.97 8.73 -9.34
CA THR A 5 -8.63 8.64 -9.91
C THR A 5 -7.64 8.86 -8.77
N GLY A 6 -6.58 8.07 -8.74
CA GLY A 6 -5.58 8.18 -7.69
C GLY A 6 -4.36 7.32 -7.99
N HIS A 7 -3.51 7.20 -7.00
CA HIS A 7 -2.31 6.38 -7.11
C HIS A 7 -2.00 5.70 -5.79
N LEU A 8 -1.43 4.51 -5.91
CA LEU A 8 -0.81 3.79 -4.80
C LEU A 8 0.68 4.03 -4.84
N ASN A 9 1.23 4.48 -3.73
CA ASN A 9 2.67 4.56 -3.53
C ASN A 9 3.11 3.39 -2.67
N GLY A 10 4.16 2.70 -3.07
CA GLY A 10 4.79 1.63 -2.29
C GLY A 10 6.26 1.94 -2.10
N MET A 11 6.76 1.65 -0.91
CA MET A 11 8.18 1.75 -0.60
C MET A 11 8.58 0.61 0.32
N GLU A 12 9.63 -0.13 -0.03
CA GLU A 12 10.21 -1.10 0.89
C GLU A 12 10.75 -0.39 2.14
N VAL A 13 10.49 -0.97 3.31
CA VAL A 13 10.97 -0.47 4.59
C VAL A 13 11.80 -1.54 5.29
N THR A 14 12.99 -1.13 5.74
CA THR A 14 13.91 -2.00 6.50
C THR A 14 13.75 -1.87 8.01
N THR A 15 13.07 -0.80 8.46
CA THR A 15 12.77 -0.56 9.88
C THR A 15 11.27 -0.37 10.05
N LEU A 16 10.67 -1.19 10.90
CA LEU A 16 9.23 -1.15 11.18
C LEU A 16 8.93 -0.27 12.39
N PRO A 17 7.81 0.47 12.39
CA PRO A 17 7.28 1.06 13.60
C PRO A 17 6.96 -0.02 14.64
N PRO A 18 7.17 0.25 15.94
CA PRO A 18 7.01 -0.75 17.00
C PRO A 18 5.57 -1.26 17.16
N ASP A 19 4.59 -0.49 16.68
CA ASP A 19 3.15 -0.70 16.81
C ASP A 19 2.44 -0.88 15.44
N ALA A 20 3.19 -0.91 14.34
CA ALA A 20 2.61 -1.22 13.03
C ALA A 20 2.20 -2.69 12.95
N THR A 21 0.96 -2.93 12.51
CA THR A 21 0.52 -4.29 12.18
C THR A 21 0.89 -4.59 10.73
N VAL A 22 1.71 -5.62 10.53
CA VAL A 22 2.09 -6.09 9.21
C VAL A 22 1.08 -7.13 8.73
N VAL A 23 0.58 -6.94 7.51
CA VAL A 23 -0.36 -7.86 6.85
C VAL A 23 0.35 -8.55 5.68
N THR A 24 0.19 -9.85 5.51
CA THR A 24 0.79 -10.55 4.36
C THR A 24 0.08 -10.16 3.06
N ALA A 25 0.80 -10.03 1.94
CA ALA A 25 0.21 -9.77 0.62
C ALA A 25 -0.78 -10.86 0.16
N SER A 26 -0.68 -12.06 0.75
CA SER A 26 -1.63 -13.17 0.56
C SER A 26 -2.90 -13.07 1.40
N ASP A 27 -3.09 -12.00 2.19
CA ASP A 27 -4.32 -11.79 2.96
C ASP A 27 -5.53 -11.73 2.02
N GLY A 28 -6.56 -12.51 2.32
CA GLY A 28 -7.72 -12.69 1.44
C GLY A 28 -8.49 -11.41 1.10
N ARG A 29 -8.28 -10.32 1.85
CA ARG A 29 -8.84 -8.99 1.53
C ARG A 29 -8.16 -8.33 0.34
N ILE A 30 -6.86 -8.57 0.15
CA ILE A 30 -6.02 -7.87 -0.85
C ILE A 30 -5.34 -8.79 -1.87
N ALA A 31 -5.40 -10.11 -1.67
CA ALA A 31 -4.72 -11.10 -2.50
C ALA A 31 -5.14 -11.06 -3.98
N ASP A 32 -6.38 -10.67 -4.27
CA ASP A 32 -6.94 -10.59 -5.63
C ASP A 32 -7.06 -9.15 -6.17
N VAL A 33 -6.47 -8.17 -5.48
CA VAL A 33 -6.47 -6.76 -5.90
C VAL A 33 -5.18 -6.48 -6.68
N GLU A 34 -5.27 -6.50 -8.01
CA GLU A 34 -4.12 -6.39 -8.91
C GLU A 34 -3.26 -5.15 -8.63
N ALA A 35 -3.87 -3.97 -8.43
CA ALA A 35 -3.14 -2.75 -8.13
C ALA A 35 -2.29 -2.84 -6.84
N ILE A 36 -2.83 -3.44 -5.77
CA ILE A 36 -2.09 -3.61 -4.50
C ILE A 36 -0.94 -4.60 -4.70
N GLN A 37 -1.19 -5.72 -5.39
CA GLN A 37 -0.15 -6.71 -5.69
C GLN A 37 0.96 -6.10 -6.57
N SER A 38 0.56 -5.27 -7.54
CA SER A 38 1.47 -4.60 -8.46
C SER A 38 2.40 -3.62 -7.73
N VAL A 39 1.85 -2.74 -6.87
CA VAL A 39 2.66 -1.75 -6.14
C VAL A 39 3.59 -2.41 -5.13
N VAL A 40 3.12 -3.43 -4.41
CA VAL A 40 3.93 -4.16 -3.41
C VAL A 40 5.08 -4.90 -4.09
N ARG A 41 4.80 -5.67 -5.16
CA ARG A 41 5.84 -6.39 -5.91
C ARG A 41 6.87 -5.42 -6.50
N GLN A 42 6.44 -4.34 -7.14
CA GLN A 42 7.37 -3.40 -7.74
C GLN A 42 8.22 -2.68 -6.67
N ALA A 43 7.65 -2.35 -5.51
CA ALA A 43 8.40 -1.72 -4.42
C ALA A 43 9.52 -2.64 -3.88
N THR A 44 9.29 -3.95 -3.80
CA THR A 44 10.33 -4.92 -3.39
C THR A 44 11.47 -5.07 -4.39
N GLU A 45 11.29 -4.64 -5.65
CA GLU A 45 12.30 -4.69 -6.71
C GLU A 45 13.15 -3.40 -6.78
N ARG A 46 12.84 -2.40 -5.95
CA ARG A 46 13.35 -1.02 -6.07
C ARG A 46 14.18 -0.54 -4.89
N ASP A 47 14.58 -1.43 -3.98
CA ASP A 47 15.55 -1.18 -2.90
C ASP A 47 15.28 0.14 -2.13
N GLY A 48 14.05 0.29 -1.66
CA GLY A 48 13.61 1.46 -0.88
C GLY A 48 13.26 2.72 -1.70
N GLU A 49 13.31 2.70 -3.03
CA GLU A 49 12.71 3.77 -3.84
C GLU A 49 11.17 3.71 -3.81
N ILE A 50 10.54 4.88 -3.90
CA ILE A 50 9.09 4.97 -4.02
C ILE A 50 8.66 4.54 -5.42
N VAL A 51 7.75 3.58 -5.48
CA VAL A 51 7.03 3.17 -6.69
C VAL A 51 5.63 3.74 -6.64
N THR A 52 5.17 4.28 -7.77
CA THR A 52 3.81 4.79 -7.95
C THR A 52 3.07 3.94 -8.98
N VAL A 53 1.90 3.45 -8.62
CA VAL A 53 0.96 2.76 -9.53
C VAL A 53 -0.30 3.60 -9.64
N GLU A 54 -0.60 4.08 -10.84
CA GLU A 54 -1.82 4.82 -11.13
C GLU A 54 -3.03 3.88 -11.17
N ILE A 55 -4.14 4.29 -10.54
CA ILE A 55 -5.39 3.53 -10.47
C ILE A 55 -6.57 4.44 -10.81
N SER A 56 -7.60 3.89 -11.47
CA SER A 56 -8.78 4.67 -11.82
C SER A 56 -10.07 3.85 -11.85
N GLY A 57 -11.20 4.55 -11.74
CA GLY A 57 -12.54 3.98 -11.82
C GLY A 57 -12.76 2.87 -10.79
N ARG A 58 -13.37 1.77 -11.23
CA ARG A 58 -13.74 0.64 -10.36
C ARG A 58 -12.53 -0.02 -9.69
N GLU A 59 -11.37 -0.01 -10.33
CA GLU A 59 -10.16 -0.56 -9.74
C GLU A 59 -9.70 0.27 -8.54
N ALA A 60 -9.71 1.61 -8.68
CA ALA A 60 -9.38 2.50 -7.58
C ALA A 60 -10.35 2.31 -6.40
N ASP A 61 -11.66 2.33 -6.68
CA ASP A 61 -12.68 2.12 -5.64
C ASP A 61 -12.48 0.78 -4.90
N ARG A 62 -12.17 -0.29 -5.65
CA ARG A 62 -11.91 -1.60 -5.08
C ARG A 62 -10.64 -1.62 -4.23
N ALA A 63 -9.56 -1.03 -4.71
CA ALA A 63 -8.29 -1.02 -3.98
C ALA A 63 -8.42 -0.26 -2.65
N ILE A 64 -9.08 0.89 -2.67
CA ILE A 64 -9.34 1.71 -1.48
C ILE A 64 -10.21 0.92 -0.49
N ASP A 65 -11.34 0.37 -0.92
CA ASP A 65 -12.26 -0.39 -0.04
C ASP A 65 -11.57 -1.60 0.63
N GLN A 66 -10.64 -2.27 -0.05
CA GLN A 66 -9.91 -3.39 0.55
C GLN A 66 -8.77 -2.93 1.47
N LEU A 67 -8.04 -1.86 1.13
CA LEU A 67 -7.02 -1.27 1.99
C LEU A 67 -7.62 -0.73 3.29
N GLU A 68 -8.78 -0.07 3.23
CA GLU A 68 -9.47 0.46 4.42
C GLU A 68 -9.90 -0.64 5.42
N LYS A 69 -9.98 -1.90 4.98
CA LYS A 69 -10.23 -3.04 5.87
C LYS A 69 -8.99 -3.54 6.58
N LEU A 70 -7.80 -3.10 6.18
CA LEU A 70 -6.53 -3.43 6.81
C LEU A 70 -6.20 -2.43 7.92
N PRO A 71 -5.42 -2.85 8.94
CA PRO A 71 -4.90 -1.91 9.93
C PRO A 71 -4.00 -0.87 9.26
N TYR A 72 -4.43 0.39 9.27
CA TYR A 72 -3.62 1.53 8.85
C TYR A 72 -2.75 2.00 10.00
N TYR A 73 -1.45 2.16 9.75
CA TYR A 73 -0.55 2.81 10.69
C TYR A 73 -0.57 4.32 10.44
N ASP A 74 -1.00 5.08 11.45
CA ASP A 74 -0.96 6.54 11.42
C ASP A 74 0.25 7.03 12.21
N SER A 75 1.27 7.49 11.50
CA SER A 75 2.49 8.00 12.10
C SER A 75 2.28 9.41 12.66
N ASN A 76 2.52 9.55 13.96
CA ASN A 76 2.60 10.86 14.62
C ASN A 76 4.02 11.48 14.54
N SER A 77 4.96 10.85 13.82
CA SER A 77 6.38 11.22 13.78
C SER A 77 6.95 11.14 12.36
N SER A 78 7.95 11.96 12.04
CA SER A 78 8.65 11.90 10.74
C SER A 78 9.56 10.69 10.55
N ASN A 79 9.76 9.88 11.60
CA ASN A 79 10.67 8.72 11.55
C ASN A 79 10.09 7.52 10.79
N TYR A 80 8.77 7.47 10.67
CA TYR A 80 8.05 6.38 10.02
C TYR A 80 6.97 6.95 9.10
N ARG A 81 6.73 6.28 7.98
CA ARG A 81 5.65 6.64 7.05
C ARG A 81 4.32 6.10 7.55
N SER A 82 3.27 6.92 7.47
CA SER A 82 1.90 6.43 7.63
C SER A 82 1.52 5.56 6.44
N GLY A 83 0.72 4.52 6.64
CA GLY A 83 0.36 3.61 5.56
C GLY A 83 -0.04 2.23 6.02
N TRP A 84 -0.34 1.37 5.05
CA TRP A 84 -0.55 -0.06 5.26
C TRP A 84 0.77 -0.81 5.08
N TYR A 85 1.21 -1.50 6.13
CA TYR A 85 2.44 -2.28 6.10
C TYR A 85 2.13 -3.68 5.60
N ILE A 86 2.65 -4.02 4.41
CA ILE A 86 2.34 -5.26 3.72
C ILE A 86 3.62 -6.07 3.52
N GLU A 87 3.62 -7.33 3.97
CA GLU A 87 4.74 -8.26 3.76
C GLU A 87 4.58 -9.02 2.43
N TYR A 88 5.63 -9.02 1.62
CA TYR A 88 5.75 -9.79 0.39
C TYR A 88 7.16 -10.39 0.30
N GLN A 89 7.26 -11.72 0.15
CA GLN A 89 8.54 -12.44 0.06
C GLN A 89 9.56 -12.09 1.17
N ASN A 90 9.09 -11.97 2.42
CA ASN A 90 9.87 -11.56 3.60
C ASN A 90 10.42 -10.11 3.57
N GLN A 91 9.96 -9.29 2.64
CA GLN A 91 10.20 -7.85 2.62
C GLN A 91 8.90 -7.13 3.01
N VAL A 92 9.02 -6.01 3.72
CA VAL A 92 7.85 -5.21 4.11
C VAL A 92 7.80 -3.94 3.29
N VAL A 93 6.62 -3.65 2.74
CA VAL A 93 6.33 -2.45 1.95
C VAL A 93 5.31 -1.63 2.70
N VAL A 94 5.57 -0.33 2.88
CA VAL A 94 4.54 0.62 3.28
C VAL A 94 3.79 1.07 2.03
N VAL A 95 2.49 0.90 2.02
CA VAL A 95 1.59 1.34 0.95
C VAL A 95 0.79 2.55 1.41
N GLU A 96 0.73 3.57 0.57
CA GLU A 96 -0.04 4.79 0.77
C GLU A 96 -0.99 4.97 -0.43
N TYR A 97 -2.17 5.53 -0.18
CA TYR A 97 -3.10 5.93 -1.23
C TYR A 97 -3.24 7.44 -1.25
N ALA A 98 -3.24 8.03 -2.44
CA ALA A 98 -3.57 9.43 -2.65
C ALA A 98 -4.58 9.58 -3.79
N VAL A 99 -5.64 10.36 -3.51
CA VAL A 99 -6.64 10.76 -4.50
C VAL A 99 -6.05 11.86 -5.39
N GLN A 100 -6.30 11.80 -6.68
CA GLN A 100 -6.01 12.90 -7.61
C GLN A 100 -7.31 13.72 -7.76
N ASP A 101 -7.28 14.97 -7.30
CA ASP A 101 -8.38 15.94 -7.39
C ASP A 101 -8.65 16.38 -8.84
#